data_AF-A0A0G0NYR6-F1
#
_entry.id   AF-A0A0G0NYR6-F1
#
_cell.length_a   1.000
_cell.length_b   1.000
_cell.length_c   1.000
_cell.angle_alpha   90.00
_cell.angle_beta   90.00
_cell.angle_gamma   90.00
#
_symmetry.space_group_name_H-M   'P 1'
#
loop_
_entity.id
_entity.type
_entity.pdbx_description
1 polymer ?
#
loop_
_entity_poly.entity_id
_entity_poly.type
_entity_poly.pdbx_seq_one_letter_code
_entity_poly.pdbx_strand_id
1 'polypeptide(L)'
;MEILKDFGVNPILLIAQIVNFLIIFYLLKRFAYKPILEILRKREFDIKKGIKDSEEGQKILADAQDQEQKMLKSAQAQADKIVGEARIQAEEMASEIELKAKTQSERLITGARLTIQQETEDAENKLMARVSGIALKILENSLSHLLDKNQQKTLIKKAADQIRLEHNE
;
A
#
# COMPACT_ATOMS: atom_id res chain seq x y z
N MET A 1 -36.57 66.93 86.65
CA MET A 1 -36.10 65.52 86.62
C MET A 1 -37.28 64.55 86.71
N GLU A 2 -38.36 64.75 85.94
CA GLU A 2 -39.52 63.81 85.94
C GLU A 2 -40.06 63.46 84.54
N ILE A 3 -39.51 64.05 83.47
CA ILE A 3 -39.95 63.82 82.07
C ILE A 3 -39.37 62.56 81.41
N LEU A 4 -38.50 61.81 82.12
CA LEU A 4 -37.87 60.59 81.62
C LEU A 4 -38.52 59.30 82.17
N LYS A 5 -39.29 59.38 83.27
CA LYS A 5 -39.91 58.18 83.88
C LYS A 5 -41.26 57.81 83.25
N ASP A 6 -42.04 58.79 82.78
CA ASP A 6 -43.34 58.54 82.12
C ASP A 6 -43.22 58.04 80.67
N PHE A 7 -42.01 58.10 80.09
CA PHE A 7 -41.74 57.56 78.76
C PHE A 7 -41.40 56.06 78.75
N GLY A 8 -41.36 55.39 79.92
CA GLY A 8 -40.97 53.97 79.99
C GLY A 8 -39.51 53.70 79.57
N VAL A 9 -38.74 54.75 79.30
CA VAL A 9 -37.34 54.64 78.86
C VAL A 9 -36.44 54.72 80.08
N ASN A 10 -36.06 53.54 80.57
CA ASN A 10 -35.02 53.43 81.58
C ASN A 10 -33.64 53.67 80.93
N PRO A 11 -32.89 54.73 81.30
CA PRO A 11 -31.60 55.05 80.69
C PRO A 11 -30.57 53.93 80.86
N ILE A 12 -30.66 53.15 81.94
CA ILE A 12 -29.85 51.95 82.16
C ILE A 12 -30.18 50.84 81.15
N LEU A 13 -31.46 50.61 80.83
CA LEU A 13 -31.85 49.64 79.81
C LEU A 13 -31.43 50.09 78.40
N LEU A 14 -31.49 51.41 78.12
CA LEU A 14 -31.05 51.96 76.85
C LEU A 14 -29.55 51.74 76.64
N ILE A 15 -28.72 52.03 77.66
CA ILE A 15 -27.27 51.77 77.61
C ILE A 15 -26.99 50.28 77.46
N ALA A 16 -27.68 49.42 78.20
CA ALA A 16 -27.55 47.96 78.08
C ALA A 16 -27.92 47.46 76.66
N GLN A 17 -28.97 48.02 76.06
CA GLN A 17 -29.39 47.70 74.69
C GLN A 17 -28.35 48.14 73.65
N ILE A 18 -27.76 49.33 73.81
CA ILE A 18 -26.68 49.81 72.93
C ILE A 18 -25.46 48.89 73.05
N VAL A 19 -25.05 48.53 74.27
CA VAL A 19 -23.93 47.61 74.49
C VAL A 19 -24.20 46.25 73.86
N ASN A 20 -25.41 45.70 74.03
CA ASN A 20 -25.80 44.44 73.40
C ASN A 20 -25.78 44.53 71.87
N PHE A 21 -26.33 45.60 71.29
CA PHE A 21 -26.28 45.84 69.85
C PHE A 21 -24.83 45.93 69.34
N LEU A 22 -23.93 46.61 70.06
CA LEU A 22 -22.52 46.72 69.69
C LEU A 22 -21.79 45.38 69.78
N ILE A 23 -22.10 44.55 70.79
CA ILE A 23 -21.54 43.19 70.91
C ILE A 23 -21.97 42.34 69.71
N ILE A 24 -23.28 42.33 69.37
CA ILE A 24 -23.81 41.59 68.22
C ILE A 24 -23.23 42.13 66.91
N PHE A 25 -23.16 43.45 66.75
CA PHE A 25 -22.57 44.09 65.57
C PHE A 25 -21.10 43.72 65.39
N TYR A 26 -20.32 43.71 66.47
CA TYR A 26 -18.92 43.30 66.42
C TYR A 26 -18.77 41.82 66.05
N LEU A 27 -19.60 40.95 66.62
CA LEU A 27 -19.65 39.53 66.26
C LEU A 27 -20.00 39.34 64.78
N LEU A 28 -21.05 40.00 64.28
CA LEU A 28 -21.43 39.93 62.86
C LEU A 28 -20.33 40.47 61.93
N LYS A 29 -19.72 41.61 62.28
CA LYS A 29 -18.61 42.18 61.50
C LYS A 29 -17.42 41.21 61.44
N ARG A 30 -17.09 40.53 62.54
CA ARG A 30 -15.95 39.61 62.59
C ARG A 30 -16.25 38.26 61.94
N PHE A 31 -17.44 37.70 62.16
CA PHE A 31 -17.80 36.34 61.75
C PHE A 31 -18.54 36.26 60.40
N ALA A 32 -19.42 37.21 60.06
CA ALA A 32 -20.24 37.13 58.84
C ALA A 32 -19.59 37.83 57.63
N TYR A 33 -18.83 38.91 57.84
CA TYR A 33 -18.26 39.69 56.73
C TYR A 33 -17.28 38.89 55.87
N LYS A 34 -16.38 38.12 56.51
CA LYS A 34 -15.39 37.28 55.83
C LYS A 34 -16.02 36.20 54.94
N PRO A 35 -16.90 35.30 55.44
CA PRO A 35 -17.48 34.24 54.62
C PRO A 35 -18.36 34.78 53.49
N ILE A 36 -19.08 35.88 53.70
CA ILE A 36 -19.88 36.50 52.64
C ILE A 36 -19.00 37.00 51.48
N LEU A 37 -17.91 37.69 51.81
CA LEU A 37 -16.97 38.19 50.79
C LEU A 37 -16.27 37.03 50.06
N GLU A 38 -15.94 35.95 50.77
CA GLU A 38 -15.33 34.76 50.19
C GLU A 38 -16.27 34.07 49.18
N ILE A 39 -17.55 33.93 49.51
CA ILE A 39 -18.56 33.37 48.59
C ILE A 39 -18.70 34.25 47.34
N LEU A 40 -18.72 35.57 47.50
CA LEU A 40 -18.81 36.51 46.37
C LEU A 40 -17.57 36.42 45.47
N ARG A 41 -16.36 36.40 46.06
CA ARG A 41 -15.12 36.23 45.31
C ARG A 41 -15.04 34.89 44.60
N LYS A 42 -15.49 33.82 45.25
CA LYS A 42 -15.57 32.48 44.66
C LYS A 42 -16.50 32.46 43.45
N ARG A 43 -17.70 33.05 43.58
CA ARG A 43 -18.64 33.18 42.45
C ARG A 43 -18.05 33.99 41.30
N GLU A 44 -17.40 35.11 41.59
CA GLU A 44 -16.74 35.93 40.57
C GLU A 44 -15.63 35.15 39.84
N PHE A 45 -14.81 34.43 40.61
CA PHE A 45 -13.76 33.57 40.07
C PHE A 45 -14.32 32.44 39.20
N ASP A 46 -15.33 31.72 39.68
CA ASP A 46 -15.95 30.60 38.95
C ASP A 46 -16.59 31.07 37.64
N ILE A 47 -17.24 32.23 37.64
CA ILE A 47 -17.83 32.83 36.42
C ILE A 47 -16.72 33.23 35.44
N LYS A 48 -15.70 33.97 35.90
CA LYS A 48 -14.58 34.38 35.05
C LYS A 48 -13.85 33.19 34.45
N LYS A 49 -13.63 32.15 35.27
CA LYS A 49 -13.02 30.91 34.83
C LYS A 49 -13.91 30.19 33.81
N GLY A 50 -15.21 30.05 34.06
CA GLY A 50 -16.14 29.40 33.13
C GLY A 50 -16.21 30.10 31.77
N ILE A 51 -16.20 31.43 31.74
CA ILE A 51 -16.15 32.21 30.49
C ILE A 51 -14.83 31.95 29.76
N LYS A 52 -13.70 32.07 30.46
CA LYS A 52 -12.38 31.85 29.87
C LYS A 52 -12.20 30.43 29.33
N ASP A 53 -12.61 29.42 30.11
CA ASP A 53 -12.53 28.01 29.71
C ASP A 53 -13.43 27.74 28.50
N SER A 54 -14.59 28.42 28.39
CA SER A 54 -15.47 28.32 27.22
C SER A 54 -14.86 28.96 25.97
N GLU A 55 -14.28 30.15 26.09
CA GLU A 55 -13.58 30.82 24.98
C GLU A 55 -12.37 30.01 24.51
N GLU A 56 -11.58 29.49 25.44
CA GLU A 56 -10.44 28.62 25.15
C GLU A 56 -10.89 27.30 24.50
N GLY A 57 -11.95 26.68 25.01
CA GLY A 57 -12.54 25.49 24.42
C GLY A 57 -13.05 25.70 23.00
N GLN A 58 -13.70 26.83 22.72
CA GLN A 58 -14.13 27.19 21.36
C GLN A 58 -12.94 27.39 20.42
N LYS A 59 -11.88 28.05 20.89
CA LYS A 59 -10.66 28.23 20.10
C LYS A 59 -9.97 26.90 19.79
N ILE A 60 -9.79 26.04 20.80
CA ILE A 60 -9.19 24.71 20.62
C ILE A 60 -10.02 23.88 19.63
N LEU A 61 -11.35 23.93 19.72
CA LEU A 61 -12.23 23.24 18.79
C LEU A 61 -12.06 23.75 17.35
N ALA A 62 -12.01 25.08 17.15
CA ALA A 62 -11.80 25.67 15.84
C ALA A 62 -10.43 25.30 15.26
N ASP A 63 -9.37 25.37 16.07
CA ASP A 63 -8.01 25.00 15.68
C ASP A 63 -7.92 23.50 15.34
N ALA A 64 -8.58 22.63 16.11
CA ALA A 64 -8.66 21.20 15.84
C ALA A 64 -9.40 20.89 14.54
N GLN A 65 -10.51 21.58 14.27
CA GLN A 65 -11.27 21.43 13.01
C GLN A 65 -10.45 21.89 11.80
N ASP A 66 -9.70 22.99 11.89
CA ASP A 66 -8.81 23.44 10.82
C ASP A 66 -7.67 22.44 10.57
N GLN A 67 -7.06 21.91 11.64
CA GLN A 67 -6.05 20.86 11.53
C GLN A 67 -6.60 19.58 10.92
N GLU A 68 -7.79 19.14 11.32
CA GLU A 68 -8.47 17.98 10.75
C GLU A 68 -8.71 18.18 9.25
N GLN A 69 -9.26 19.33 8.84
CA GLN A 69 -9.47 19.62 7.42
C GLN A 69 -8.17 19.65 6.62
N LYS A 70 -7.10 20.22 7.18
CA LYS A 70 -5.77 20.20 6.55
C LYS A 70 -5.22 18.79 6.43
N MET A 71 -5.38 17.96 7.47
CA MET A 71 -4.95 16.57 7.46
C MET A 71 -5.73 15.76 6.42
N LEU A 72 -7.04 15.92 6.33
CA LEU A 72 -7.88 15.27 5.32
C LEU A 72 -7.49 15.68 3.90
N LYS A 73 -7.25 16.97 3.65
CA LYS A 73 -6.79 17.45 2.34
C LYS A 73 -5.41 16.88 1.97
N SER A 74 -4.49 16.85 2.92
CA SER A 74 -3.16 16.25 2.73
C SER A 74 -3.25 14.75 2.46
N ALA A 75 -4.08 14.03 3.21
CA ALA A 75 -4.32 12.60 3.02
C ALA A 75 -4.92 12.30 1.64
N GLN A 76 -5.89 13.11 1.19
CA GLN A 76 -6.46 12.97 -0.15
C GLN A 76 -5.41 13.21 -1.24
N ALA A 77 -4.61 14.28 -1.13
CA ALA A 77 -3.55 14.57 -2.08
C ALA A 77 -2.48 13.46 -2.13
N GLN A 78 -2.13 12.88 -0.99
CA GLN A 78 -1.21 11.74 -0.91
C GLN A 78 -1.83 10.49 -1.54
N ALA A 79 -3.11 10.21 -1.29
CA ALA A 79 -3.81 9.08 -1.90
C ALA A 79 -3.87 9.21 -3.43
N ASP A 80 -4.22 10.39 -3.94
CA ASP A 80 -4.26 10.66 -5.38
C ASP A 80 -2.87 10.51 -6.01
N LYS A 81 -1.81 10.96 -5.31
CA LYS A 81 -0.42 10.77 -5.73
C LYS A 81 -0.04 9.29 -5.79
N ILE A 82 -0.34 8.51 -4.74
CA ILE A 82 -0.05 7.06 -4.68
C ILE A 82 -0.76 6.33 -5.83
N VAL A 83 -2.04 6.64 -6.07
CA VAL A 83 -2.81 6.03 -7.16
C VAL A 83 -2.24 6.43 -8.52
N GLY A 84 -1.83 7.69 -8.69
CA GLY A 84 -1.17 8.17 -9.90
C GLY A 84 0.15 7.44 -10.18
N GLU A 85 1.03 7.34 -9.17
CA GLU A 85 2.30 6.62 -9.28
C GLU A 85 2.10 5.13 -9.55
N ALA A 86 1.12 4.50 -8.90
CA ALA A 86 0.79 3.09 -9.13
C ALA A 86 0.29 2.83 -10.56
N ARG A 87 -0.49 3.76 -11.15
CA ARG A 87 -0.92 3.65 -12.56
C ARG A 87 0.25 3.75 -13.51
N ILE A 88 1.15 4.71 -13.32
CA ILE A 88 2.34 4.88 -14.14
C ILE A 88 3.21 3.62 -14.08
N GLN A 89 3.50 3.11 -12.87
CA GLN A 89 4.27 1.89 -12.69
C GLN A 89 3.59 0.66 -13.32
N ALA A 90 2.27 0.57 -13.25
CA ALA A 90 1.52 -0.51 -13.89
C ALA A 90 1.62 -0.45 -15.42
N GLU A 91 1.53 0.74 -16.02
CA GLU A 91 1.69 0.94 -17.46
C GLU A 91 3.12 0.61 -17.92
N GLU A 92 4.13 1.07 -17.19
CA GLU A 92 5.54 0.74 -17.45
C GLU A 92 5.78 -0.77 -17.37
N MET A 93 5.27 -1.42 -16.32
CA MET A 93 5.39 -2.86 -16.13
C MET A 93 4.67 -3.64 -17.24
N ALA A 94 3.48 -3.20 -17.65
CA ALA A 94 2.75 -3.83 -18.75
C ALA A 94 3.54 -3.73 -20.07
N SER A 95 4.10 -2.56 -20.37
CA SER A 95 4.95 -2.35 -21.54
C SER A 95 6.22 -3.21 -21.49
N GLU A 96 6.84 -3.35 -20.32
CA GLU A 96 8.04 -4.18 -20.14
C GLU A 96 7.71 -5.66 -20.34
N ILE A 97 6.59 -6.14 -19.79
CA ILE A 97 6.11 -7.50 -19.96
C ILE A 97 5.81 -7.79 -21.43
N GLU A 98 5.13 -6.89 -22.13
CA GLU A 98 4.84 -7.04 -23.56
C GLU A 98 6.12 -7.15 -24.40
N LEU A 99 7.09 -6.27 -24.13
CA LEU A 99 8.39 -6.29 -24.81
C LEU A 99 9.16 -7.59 -24.55
N LYS A 100 9.19 -8.05 -23.29
CA LYS A 100 9.80 -9.33 -22.92
C LYS A 100 9.10 -10.50 -23.59
N ALA A 101 7.77 -10.52 -23.59
CA ALA A 101 6.98 -11.58 -24.22
C ALA A 101 7.24 -11.63 -25.73
N LYS A 102 7.28 -10.49 -26.41
CA LYS A 102 7.61 -10.40 -27.83
C LYS A 102 9.02 -10.93 -28.11
N THR A 103 10.00 -10.51 -27.33
CA THR A 103 11.40 -10.95 -27.46
C THR A 103 11.54 -12.47 -27.24
N GLN A 104 10.84 -13.01 -26.23
CA GLN A 104 10.81 -14.45 -25.95
C GLN A 104 10.13 -15.23 -27.08
N SER A 105 9.02 -14.70 -27.62
CA SER A 105 8.32 -15.30 -28.76
C SER A 105 9.20 -15.35 -30.01
N GLU A 106 9.88 -14.25 -30.33
CA GLU A 106 10.83 -14.20 -31.45
C GLU A 106 11.98 -15.19 -31.28
N ARG A 107 12.51 -15.34 -30.06
CA ARG A 107 13.53 -16.35 -29.74
C ARG A 107 13.01 -17.77 -29.90
N LEU A 108 11.79 -18.06 -29.43
CA LEU A 108 11.16 -19.37 -29.59
C LEU A 108 10.93 -19.70 -31.07
N ILE A 109 10.42 -18.76 -31.86
CA ILE A 109 10.21 -18.94 -33.31
C ILE A 109 11.54 -19.18 -34.03
N THR A 110 12.57 -18.42 -33.69
CA THR A 110 13.90 -18.57 -34.30
C THR A 110 14.51 -19.93 -33.94
N GLY A 111 14.40 -20.35 -32.68
CA GLY A 111 14.84 -21.67 -32.24
C GLY A 111 14.08 -22.80 -32.93
N ALA A 112 12.75 -22.69 -33.02
CA ALA A 112 11.92 -23.68 -33.71
C ALA A 112 12.28 -23.80 -35.20
N ARG A 113 12.56 -22.68 -35.89
CA ARG A 113 13.02 -22.70 -37.28
C ARG A 113 14.36 -23.42 -37.43
N LEU A 114 15.30 -23.20 -36.52
CA LEU A 114 16.60 -23.88 -36.52
C LEU A 114 16.41 -25.39 -36.32
N THR A 115 15.57 -25.80 -35.37
CA THR A 115 15.26 -27.21 -35.12
C THR A 115 14.59 -27.86 -36.32
N ILE A 116 13.61 -27.18 -36.95
CA ILE A 116 12.94 -27.68 -38.16
C ILE A 116 13.96 -27.86 -39.30
N GLN A 117 14.88 -26.92 -39.48
CA GLN A 117 15.93 -27.02 -40.49
C GLN A 117 16.81 -28.27 -40.25
N GLN A 118 17.28 -28.47 -39.02
CA GLN A 118 18.06 -29.64 -38.63
C GLN A 118 17.28 -30.95 -38.81
N GLU A 119 16.01 -31.00 -38.40
CA GLU A 119 15.16 -32.18 -38.59
C GLU A 119 14.90 -32.48 -40.07
N THR A 120 14.82 -31.45 -40.92
CA THR A 120 14.65 -31.61 -42.37
C THR A 120 15.91 -32.20 -43.00
N GLU A 121 17.09 -31.66 -42.66
CA GLU A 121 18.39 -32.22 -43.11
C GLU A 121 18.54 -33.68 -42.67
N ASP A 122 18.22 -33.99 -41.41
CA ASP A 122 18.22 -35.37 -40.89
C ASP A 122 17.22 -36.28 -41.61
N ALA A 123 16.04 -35.77 -41.97
CA ALA A 123 15.02 -36.51 -42.71
C ALA A 123 15.47 -36.81 -44.15
N GLU A 124 16.09 -35.84 -44.82
CA GLU A 124 16.67 -36.00 -46.16
C GLU A 124 17.77 -37.05 -46.15
N ASN A 125 18.69 -37.00 -45.17
CA ASN A 125 19.75 -38.00 -44.99
C ASN A 125 19.18 -39.41 -44.79
N LYS A 126 18.16 -39.55 -43.93
CA LYS A 126 17.46 -40.83 -43.71
C LYS A 126 16.73 -41.33 -44.96
N LEU A 127 16.15 -40.42 -45.74
CA LEU A 127 15.45 -40.75 -46.98
C LEU A 127 16.45 -41.26 -48.03
N MET A 128 17.56 -40.57 -48.22
CA MET A 128 18.63 -40.98 -49.14
C MET A 128 19.21 -42.33 -48.75
N ALA A 129 19.49 -42.56 -47.46
CA ALA A 129 19.94 -43.87 -46.97
C ALA A 129 18.93 -44.99 -47.29
N ARG A 130 17.62 -44.74 -47.16
CA ARG A 130 16.57 -45.69 -47.53
C ARG A 130 16.51 -45.95 -49.03
N VAL A 131 16.56 -44.90 -49.86
CA VAL A 131 16.52 -45.01 -51.31
C VAL A 131 17.74 -45.80 -51.82
N SER A 132 18.93 -45.48 -51.33
CA SER A 132 20.17 -46.20 -51.62
C SER A 132 20.08 -47.67 -51.23
N GLY A 133 19.54 -47.98 -50.06
CA GLY A 133 19.30 -49.36 -49.62
C GLY A 133 18.32 -50.13 -50.51
N ILE A 134 17.28 -49.47 -51.02
CA ILE A 134 16.33 -50.07 -51.98
C ILE A 134 17.01 -50.29 -53.33
N ALA A 135 17.76 -49.32 -53.84
CA ALA A 135 18.48 -49.42 -55.11
C ALA A 135 19.51 -50.58 -55.09
N LEU A 136 20.26 -50.72 -53.99
CA LEU A 136 21.19 -51.84 -53.80
C LEU A 136 20.47 -53.20 -53.78
N LYS A 137 19.31 -53.31 -53.12
CA LYS A 137 18.49 -54.54 -53.15
C LYS A 137 17.97 -54.88 -54.54
N ILE A 138 17.56 -53.88 -55.32
CA ILE A 138 17.13 -54.07 -56.71
C ILE A 138 18.31 -54.56 -57.57
N LEU A 139 19.48 -53.93 -57.43
CA LEU A 139 20.70 -54.35 -58.12
C LEU A 139 21.12 -55.77 -57.73
N GLU A 140 21.09 -56.12 -56.45
CA GLU A 140 21.40 -57.46 -55.96
C GLU A 140 20.46 -58.51 -56.57
N ASN A 141 19.16 -58.25 -56.58
CA ASN A 141 18.16 -59.13 -57.18
C ASN A 141 18.27 -59.22 -58.71
N SER A 142 18.62 -58.14 -59.41
CA SER A 142 18.73 -58.16 -60.87
C SER A 142 20.03 -58.82 -61.35
N LEU A 143 21.13 -58.62 -60.63
CA LEU A 143 22.45 -59.18 -60.97
C LEU A 143 22.61 -60.65 -60.54
N SER A 144 21.80 -61.14 -59.59
CA SER A 144 21.82 -62.54 -59.13
C SER A 144 21.52 -63.55 -60.25
N HIS A 145 20.84 -63.10 -61.31
CA HIS A 145 20.48 -63.93 -62.48
C HIS A 145 21.49 -63.84 -63.63
N LEU A 146 22.49 -62.94 -63.58
CA LEU A 146 23.36 -62.60 -64.71
C LEU A 146 24.86 -62.75 -64.43
N LEU A 147 25.31 -62.83 -63.17
CA LEU A 147 26.73 -62.85 -62.80
C LEU A 147 27.08 -63.94 -61.77
N ASP A 148 28.34 -64.37 -61.77
CA ASP A 148 28.90 -65.32 -60.80
C ASP A 148 29.13 -64.66 -59.41
N LYS A 149 29.03 -65.43 -58.32
CA LYS A 149 28.96 -64.93 -56.92
C LYS A 149 30.09 -63.96 -56.54
N ASN A 150 31.29 -64.15 -57.09
CA ASN A 150 32.43 -63.29 -56.81
C ASN A 150 32.35 -61.92 -57.49
N GLN A 151 31.83 -61.86 -58.73
CA GLN A 151 31.68 -60.60 -59.47
C GLN A 151 30.54 -59.75 -58.90
N GLN A 152 29.45 -60.39 -58.46
CA GLN A 152 28.32 -59.72 -57.80
C GLN A 152 28.77 -59.01 -56.50
N LYS A 153 29.58 -59.68 -55.66
CA LYS A 153 30.11 -59.10 -54.42
C LYS A 153 30.97 -57.86 -54.67
N THR A 154 31.83 -57.88 -55.68
CA THR A 154 32.74 -56.76 -55.97
C THR A 154 31.98 -55.54 -56.49
N LEU A 155 30.97 -55.73 -57.34
CA LEU A 155 30.17 -54.63 -57.89
C LEU A 155 29.23 -54.02 -56.86
N ILE A 156 28.55 -54.82 -56.03
CA ILE A 156 27.71 -54.31 -54.93
C ILE A 156 28.55 -53.52 -53.94
N LYS A 157 29.75 -53.99 -53.60
CA LYS A 157 30.66 -53.28 -52.70
C LYS A 157 31.12 -51.95 -53.29
N LYS A 158 31.51 -51.91 -54.58
CA LYS A 158 31.85 -50.67 -55.27
C LYS A 158 30.68 -49.68 -55.34
N ALA A 159 29.48 -50.15 -55.66
CA ALA A 159 28.28 -49.29 -55.73
C ALA A 159 27.91 -48.73 -54.34
N ALA A 160 28.00 -49.54 -53.29
CA ALA A 160 27.77 -49.10 -51.92
C ALA A 160 28.82 -48.08 -51.45
N ASP A 161 30.09 -48.29 -51.78
CA ASP A 161 31.17 -47.35 -51.44
C ASP A 161 31.04 -46.03 -52.20
N GLN A 162 30.59 -46.06 -53.46
CA GLN A 162 30.42 -44.87 -54.31
C GLN A 162 29.23 -44.00 -53.86
N ILE A 163 28.09 -44.62 -53.52
CA ILE A 163 26.93 -43.94 -52.93
C ILE A 163 27.30 -43.30 -51.57
N ARG A 164 28.18 -43.95 -50.81
CA ARG A 164 28.62 -43.45 -49.50
C ARG A 164 29.62 -42.29 -49.61
N LEU A 165 30.39 -42.22 -50.70
CA LEU A 165 31.32 -41.14 -50.99
C LEU A 165 30.61 -39.88 -51.49
N GLU A 166 29.60 -40.00 -52.36
CA GLU A 166 28.82 -38.85 -52.85
C GLU A 166 27.93 -38.20 -51.77
N HIS A 167 27.64 -38.90 -50.67
CA HIS A 167 26.81 -38.38 -49.56
C HIS A 167 27.61 -37.69 -48.45
N ASN A 168 28.94 -37.84 -48.43
CA ASN A 168 29.81 -37.28 -47.40
C ASN A 168 30.49 -35.96 -47.83
N GLU A 169 30.21 -35.46 -49.04
CA GLU A 169 30.48 -34.08 -49.50
C GLU A 169 29.23 -33.22 -49.33
#